data_AF-A0A832J543-F1
#
_entry.id   AF-A0A832J543-F1
#
_cell.length_a   1.000
_cell.length_b   1.000
_cell.length_c   1.000
_cell.angle_alpha   90.00
_cell.angle_beta   90.00
_cell.angle_gamma   90.00
#
_symmetry.space_group_name_H-M   'P 1'
#
loop_
_entity.id
_entity.type
_entity.pdbx_description
1 polymer ?
#
loop_
_entity_poly.entity_id
_entity_poly.type
_entity_poly.pdbx_seq_one_letter_code
_entity_poly.pdbx_strand_id
1 'polypeptide(L)' 'LHRYHAMKCASLLRECMWSMVSELTSTLDIDYAAYTAENLTRFQRAYDTYKQS' A
#
# COMPACT_ATOMS: atom_id res chain seq x y z
N LEU A 1 -5.27 -1.13 20.30
CA LEU A 1 -4.53 -0.67 19.09
C LEU A 1 -5.29 -0.89 17.77
N HIS A 2 -6.47 -1.51 17.79
CA HIS A 2 -7.29 -1.81 16.60
C HIS A 2 -7.47 -0.63 15.60
N ARG A 3 -7.84 0.57 16.06
CA ARG A 3 -7.99 1.77 15.21
C ARG A 3 -6.69 2.18 14.51
N TYR A 4 -5.55 2.02 15.18
CA TYR A 4 -4.24 2.28 14.60
C TYR A 4 -3.92 1.27 13.49
N HIS A 5 -4.17 -0.02 13.71
CA HIS A 5 -3.96 -1.05 12.69
C HIS A 5 -4.88 -0.87 11.48
N ALA A 6 -6.14 -0.46 11.70
CA ALA A 6 -7.06 -0.09 10.63
C ALA A 6 -6.50 1.04 9.76
N MET A 7 -6.04 2.12 10.39
CA MET A 7 -5.48 3.27 9.65
C MET A 7 -4.17 2.93 8.95
N LYS A 8 -3.28 2.16 9.59
CA LYS A 8 -2.04 1.70 8.95
C LYS A 8 -2.31 0.86 7.71
N CYS A 9 -3.25 -0.08 7.81
CA CYS A 9 -3.71 -0.91 6.69
C CYS A 9 -4.29 -0.05 5.56
N ALA A 10 -5.19 0.88 5.88
CA ALA A 10 -5.82 1.76 4.89
C ALA A 10 -4.81 2.68 4.18
N SER A 11 -3.82 3.22 4.90
CA SER A 11 -2.77 4.05 4.32
C SER A 11 -1.89 3.26 3.34
N LEU A 12 -1.50 2.02 3.67
CA LEU A 12 -0.71 1.18 2.77
C LEU A 12 -1.46 0.82 1.49
N LEU A 13 -2.78 0.58 1.59
CA LEU A 13 -3.61 0.34 0.41
C LEU A 13 -3.68 1.58 -0.48
N ARG A 14 -3.85 2.77 0.11
CA ARG A 14 -3.86 4.04 -0.61
C ARG A 14 -2.55 4.25 -1.38
N GLU A 15 -1.40 4.04 -0.74
CA GLU A 15 -0.08 4.18 -1.38
C GLU A 15 0.11 3.19 -2.54
N CYS A 16 -0.33 1.94 -2.35
CA CYS A 16 -0.32 0.94 -3.42
C CYS A 16 -1.15 1.39 -4.64
N MET A 17 -2.37 1.88 -4.40
CA MET A 17 -3.24 2.37 -5.48
C MET A 17 -2.68 3.64 -6.15
N TRP A 18 -2.08 4.55 -5.38
CA TRP A 18 -1.40 5.72 -5.91
C TRP A 18 -0.26 5.33 -6.87
N SER A 19 0.53 4.32 -6.49
CA SER A 19 1.60 3.78 -7.33
C SER A 19 1.05 3.17 -8.63
N MET A 20 0.01 2.32 -8.55
CA MET A 20 -0.64 1.71 -9.72
C MET A 20 -1.20 2.74 -10.71
N VAL A 21 -1.80 3.83 -10.21
CA VAL A 21 -2.27 4.92 -11.09
C VAL A 21 -1.08 5.68 -11.69
N SER A 22 -0.03 5.90 -10.90
CA SER A 22 1.18 6.57 -11.36
C SER A 22 1.91 5.79 -12.45
N GLU A 23 1.88 4.45 -12.43
CA GLU A 23 2.37 3.60 -13.54
C GLU A 23 1.71 3.96 -14.88
N LEU A 24 0.45 4.40 -14.86
CA LEU A 24 -0.32 4.71 -16.07
C LEU A 24 -0.24 6.18 -16.48
N THR A 25 -0.07 7.08 -15.51
CA THR A 25 -0.22 8.54 -15.75
C THR A 25 1.05 9.34 -15.56
N SER A 26 2.04 8.82 -14.82
CA SER A 26 3.27 9.55 -14.51
C SER A 26 4.25 9.46 -15.68
N THR A 27 4.95 10.56 -15.93
CA THR A 27 6.04 10.65 -16.92
C THR A 27 7.42 10.55 -16.28
N LEU A 28 7.46 10.36 -14.95
CA LEU A 28 8.69 10.27 -14.18
C LEU A 28 9.31 8.86 -14.31
N ASP A 29 10.62 8.81 -14.47
CA ASP A 29 11.41 7.57 -14.57
C ASP A 29 11.62 6.96 -13.18
N ILE A 30 10.57 6.35 -12.65
CA ILE A 30 10.57 5.58 -11.40
C ILE A 30 10.00 4.20 -11.68
N ASP A 31 10.56 3.17 -11.05
CA ASP A 31 10.00 1.82 -11.05
C ASP A 31 8.79 1.74 -10.09
N TYR A 32 7.66 2.25 -10.57
CA TYR A 32 6.41 2.21 -9.84
C TYR A 32 5.88 0.78 -9.68
N ALA A 33 6.19 -0.15 -10.59
CA ALA A 33 5.78 -1.55 -10.47
C ALA A 33 6.43 -2.22 -9.25
N ALA A 34 7.73 -1.99 -9.03
CA ALA A 34 8.43 -2.45 -7.83
C ALA A 34 7.86 -1.78 -6.56
N TYR A 35 7.59 -0.47 -6.60
CA TYR A 35 7.00 0.26 -5.47
C TYR A 35 5.58 -0.22 -5.13
N THR A 36 4.78 -0.54 -6.14
CA THR A 36 3.45 -1.16 -6.00
C THR A 36 3.57 -2.52 -5.31
N ALA A 37 4.44 -3.39 -5.78
CA ALA A 37 4.62 -4.74 -5.22
C ALA A 37 5.08 -4.71 -3.75
N GLU A 38 5.99 -3.79 -3.42
CA GLU A 38 6.45 -3.61 -2.04
C GLU A 38 5.32 -3.14 -1.13
N ASN A 39 4.58 -2.09 -1.54
CA ASN A 39 3.48 -1.56 -0.73
C ASN A 39 2.33 -2.55 -0.59
N LEU A 40 2.02 -3.33 -1.63
CA LEU A 40 1.03 -4.40 -1.56
C LEU A 40 1.44 -5.48 -0.55
N THR A 41 2.71 -5.89 -0.54
CA THR A 41 3.24 -6.85 0.44
C THR A 41 3.12 -6.32 1.87
N ARG A 42 3.45 -5.04 2.07
CA ARG A 42 3.31 -4.37 3.38
C ARG A 42 1.84 -4.26 3.80
N PHE A 43 0.95 -3.92 2.88
CA PHE A 43 -0.49 -3.89 3.09
C PHE A 43 -1.01 -5.25 3.57
N GLN A 44 -0.65 -6.34 2.88
CA GLN A 44 -1.10 -7.70 3.22
C GLN A 44 -0.77 -8.03 4.68
N ARG A 45 0.48 -7.78 5.11
CA ARG A 45 0.93 -8.00 6.49
C ARG A 45 0.18 -7.12 7.51
N ALA A 46 -0.07 -5.85 7.16
CA ALA A 46 -0.79 -4.92 8.02
C ALA A 46 -2.27 -5.30 8.15
N TYR A 47 -2.87 -5.83 7.08
CA TYR A 47 -4.24 -6.33 7.07
C TYR A 47 -4.39 -7.58 7.95
N ASP A 48 -3.45 -8.52 7.87
CA ASP A 48 -3.44 -9.69 8.75
C ASP A 48 -3.31 -9.29 10.22
N THR A 49 -2.42 -8.34 10.52
CA THR A 49 -2.29 -7.76 11.87
C THR A 49 -3.60 -7.12 12.33
N TYR A 50 -4.27 -6.34 11.47
CA TYR A 50 -5.54 -5.70 11.80
C TYR A 50 -6.64 -6.72 12.11
N LYS A 51 -6.74 -7.79 11.31
CA LYS A 51 -7.74 -8.87 11.52
C LYS A 51 -7.54 -9.62 12.84
N GLN A 52 -6.32 -9.63 13.37
CA GLN A 52 -5.96 -10.29 14.63
C GLN A 52 -5.95 -9.33 15.84
N SER A 53 -6.18 -8.04 15.61
CA SER A 53 -6.13 -6.98 16.65
C SER A 53 -7.48 -6.61 17.22
#